data_AF-A0A3A8PLK9-F1
#
_entry.id   AF-A0A3A8PLK9-F1
#
_cell.length_a   1.000
_cell.length_b   1.000
_cell.length_c   1.000
_cell.angle_alpha   90.00
_cell.angle_beta   90.00
_cell.angle_gamma   90.00
#
_symmetry.space_group_name_H-M   'P 1'
#
loop_
_entity.id
_entity.type
_entity.pdbx_description
1 polymer ?
#
loop_
_entity_poly.entity_id
_entity_poly.type
_entity_poly.pdbx_seq_one_letter_code
_entity_poly.pdbx_strand_id
1 'polypeptide(L)'
;MVRCAMALVLLSLLTGCASARRVSLETKQGEVITFAPRAEVASPVELEEGEFQRALSAEGRIRQPPTHPQKAARRLFEIDAREGSFQFDARTRRITPLGPGEHLLQEETFEADRELTRAYLRWCERTGRRGDCLRLLTEGQTVNREGRYALAMAIAQGSVNEEMLEAFKDMADPQAMLAAALWTGTLYLVLWSVPEPVSKGLAAVMTATLIVYLGVDTFWGLITGFRSLVDEADRARTFDELRNAGQRYGKVMGRNAARAFAMLATVAIGNTAAGFASTVPTLPGSAHASMQASSQAGLVLSAVGEVQAVTVSGELVTIALSPGAVAMSARGLGGVAANPVDAKGHDHHIATDKWWDSTHNGGPWSPQFQSIFDRAGMSLNDPANIVKVKGHKGPHPQEYHEEVLNRLFTATRSCRSMQQCRQALTMELERLAQEISTEGTELYKLVTRTG
;
A
#
# COMPACT_ATOMS: atom_id res chain seq x y z
N MET A 1 5.07 -38.61 -37.81
CA MET A 1 4.42 -37.28 -37.94
C MET A 1 3.43 -36.99 -36.80
N VAL A 2 2.64 -37.95 -36.31
CA VAL A 2 1.65 -37.73 -35.24
C VAL A 2 2.28 -37.38 -33.87
N ARG A 3 3.47 -37.89 -33.55
CA ARG A 3 4.16 -37.61 -32.27
C ARG A 3 4.74 -36.19 -32.13
N CYS A 4 5.12 -35.54 -33.24
CA CYS A 4 5.59 -34.14 -33.20
C CYS A 4 4.44 -33.14 -33.09
N ALA A 5 3.28 -33.46 -33.68
CA ALA A 5 2.08 -32.63 -33.56
C ALA A 5 1.52 -32.59 -32.13
N MET A 6 1.62 -33.71 -31.40
CA MET A 6 1.15 -33.78 -30.00
C MET A 6 2.04 -33.00 -29.03
N ALA A 7 3.35 -32.92 -29.29
CA ALA A 7 4.28 -32.13 -28.48
C ALA A 7 4.10 -30.61 -28.67
N LEU A 8 3.74 -30.16 -29.88
CA LEU A 8 3.45 -28.75 -30.16
C LEU A 8 2.13 -28.27 -29.55
N VAL A 9 1.12 -29.13 -29.49
CA VAL A 9 -0.19 -28.82 -28.86
C VAL A 9 -0.10 -28.81 -27.32
N LEU A 10 0.76 -29.64 -26.73
CA LEU A 10 1.01 -29.61 -25.28
C LEU A 10 1.88 -28.43 -24.83
N LEU A 11 2.78 -27.90 -25.68
CA LEU A 11 3.52 -26.67 -25.35
C LEU A 11 2.64 -25.41 -25.41
N SER A 12 1.64 -25.36 -26.28
CA SER A 12 0.70 -24.23 -26.35
C SER A 12 -0.30 -24.16 -25.17
N LEU A 13 -0.44 -25.23 -24.39
CA LEU A 13 -1.29 -25.28 -23.20
C LEU A 13 -0.53 -24.95 -21.89
N LEU A 14 0.81 -24.84 -21.94
CA LEU A 14 1.64 -24.48 -20.80
C LEU A 14 1.99 -22.97 -20.74
N THR A 15 1.70 -22.22 -21.79
CA THR A 15 1.63 -20.75 -21.74
C THR A 15 0.17 -20.34 -21.56
N GLY A 16 -0.41 -20.67 -20.41
CA GLY A 16 -1.57 -19.93 -19.97
C GLY A 16 -1.16 -18.48 -19.87
N CYS A 17 -1.61 -17.63 -20.80
CA CYS A 17 -1.50 -16.19 -20.65
C CYS A 17 -2.32 -15.81 -19.42
N ALA A 18 -1.69 -15.83 -18.24
CA ALA A 18 -2.13 -14.98 -17.15
C ALA A 18 -2.00 -13.56 -17.70
N SER A 19 -3.14 -12.99 -18.09
CA SER A 19 -3.19 -11.60 -18.49
C SER A 19 -2.66 -10.79 -17.31
N ALA A 20 -1.50 -10.18 -17.50
CA ALA A 20 -0.83 -9.42 -16.46
C ALA A 20 -1.77 -8.26 -16.08
N ARG A 21 -2.10 -8.16 -14.78
CA ARG A 21 -2.88 -7.04 -14.26
C ARG A 21 -2.16 -5.76 -14.60
N ARG A 22 -2.85 -4.72 -15.04
CA ARG A 22 -2.20 -3.47 -15.49
C ARG A 22 -2.58 -2.31 -14.56
N VAL A 23 -1.65 -1.39 -14.39
CA VAL A 23 -1.91 -0.11 -13.72
C VAL A 23 -1.79 1.00 -14.75
N SER A 24 -2.81 1.84 -14.87
CA SER A 24 -2.81 3.03 -15.70
C SER A 24 -2.72 4.27 -14.82
N LEU A 25 -1.76 5.15 -15.08
CA LEU A 25 -1.69 6.47 -14.47
C LEU A 25 -2.27 7.47 -15.48
N GLU A 26 -3.32 8.19 -15.08
CA GLU A 26 -4.04 9.11 -15.97
C GLU A 26 -4.04 10.53 -15.41
N THR A 27 -3.83 11.51 -16.29
CA THR A 27 -4.05 12.94 -15.98
C THR A 27 -5.41 13.40 -16.52
N LYS A 28 -5.93 14.51 -15.98
CA LYS A 28 -7.08 15.21 -16.56
C LYS A 28 -6.88 15.67 -18.00
N GLN A 29 -5.63 15.71 -18.48
CA GLN A 29 -5.26 16.14 -19.83
C GLN A 29 -5.21 14.98 -20.83
N GLY A 30 -5.54 13.75 -20.39
CA GLY A 30 -5.57 12.56 -21.24
C GLY A 30 -4.21 11.89 -21.45
N GLU A 31 -3.18 12.28 -20.69
CA GLU A 31 -1.90 11.55 -20.67
C GLU A 31 -2.09 10.27 -19.87
N VAL A 32 -1.78 9.13 -20.51
CA VAL A 32 -1.99 7.79 -19.96
C VAL A 32 -0.66 7.06 -19.99
N ILE A 33 -0.16 6.63 -18.83
CA ILE A 33 1.01 5.77 -18.73
C ILE A 33 0.58 4.42 -18.15
N THR A 34 0.70 3.35 -18.93
CA THR A 34 0.31 2.01 -18.50
C THR A 34 1.52 1.17 -18.09
N PHE A 35 1.42 0.52 -16.94
CA PHE A 35 2.40 -0.35 -16.32
C PHE A 35 1.88 -1.78 -16.28
N ALA A 36 2.77 -2.72 -16.57
CA ALA A 36 2.57 -4.14 -16.31
C ALA A 36 3.54 -4.55 -15.18
N PRO A 37 3.03 -5.01 -14.02
CA PRO A 37 3.86 -5.54 -12.96
C PRO A 37 4.73 -6.68 -13.48
N ARG A 38 6.03 -6.67 -13.15
CA ARG A 38 6.91 -7.82 -13.40
C ARG A 38 6.64 -8.90 -12.36
N ALA A 39 6.33 -10.11 -12.81
CA ALA A 39 5.91 -11.23 -11.95
C ALA A 39 6.91 -11.66 -10.88
N GLU A 40 8.20 -11.29 -11.00
CA GLU A 40 9.27 -11.79 -10.12
C GLU A 40 9.61 -10.86 -8.93
N VAL A 41 8.98 -9.68 -8.80
CA VAL A 41 9.44 -8.62 -7.85
C VAL A 41 8.40 -8.20 -6.79
N ALA A 42 7.15 -8.67 -6.88
CA ALA A 42 6.04 -8.14 -6.06
C ALA A 42 5.66 -9.02 -4.87
N SER A 43 6.42 -8.91 -3.77
CA SER A 43 5.96 -9.41 -2.46
C SER A 43 5.47 -8.24 -1.62
N PRO A 44 4.35 -8.38 -0.86
CA PRO A 44 3.92 -7.37 0.09
C PRO A 44 5.08 -6.95 1.00
N VAL A 45 5.18 -5.65 1.30
CA VAL A 45 6.14 -5.13 2.27
C VAL A 45 5.97 -5.88 3.59
N GLU A 46 7.04 -6.52 4.03
CA GLU A 46 7.05 -7.25 5.29
C GLU A 46 7.05 -6.24 6.43
N LEU A 47 6.07 -6.38 7.32
CA LEU A 47 5.95 -5.56 8.53
C LEU A 47 6.21 -6.46 9.73
N GLU A 48 7.36 -6.27 10.36
CA GLU A 48 7.68 -6.95 11.61
C GLU A 48 6.70 -6.55 12.72
N GLU A 49 6.42 -7.49 13.62
CA GLU A 49 5.41 -7.30 14.68
C GLU A 49 5.70 -6.07 15.55
N GLY A 50 6.95 -5.91 15.98
CA GLY A 50 7.34 -4.79 16.84
C GLY A 50 7.27 -3.43 16.14
N GLU A 51 7.59 -3.36 14.84
CA GLU A 51 7.44 -2.13 14.05
C GLU A 51 5.97 -1.76 13.85
N PHE A 52 5.16 -2.75 13.51
CA PHE A 52 3.71 -2.61 13.37
C PHE A 52 3.05 -2.12 14.67
N GLN A 53 3.35 -2.75 15.81
CA GLN A 53 2.78 -2.36 17.10
C GLN A 53 3.22 -0.95 17.52
N ARG A 54 4.48 -0.58 17.31
CA ARG A 54 4.96 0.79 17.60
C ARG A 54 4.24 1.84 16.77
N ALA A 55 4.06 1.59 15.47
CA ALA A 55 3.35 2.50 14.58
C ALA A 55 1.88 2.66 14.98
N LEU A 56 1.20 1.55 15.27
CA LEU A 56 -0.18 1.58 15.76
C LEU A 56 -0.30 2.30 17.11
N SER A 57 0.63 2.08 18.05
CA SER A 57 0.59 2.79 19.33
C SER A 57 0.75 4.30 19.15
N ALA A 58 1.64 4.74 18.25
CA ALA A 58 1.82 6.16 17.93
C ALA A 58 0.57 6.78 17.31
N GLU A 59 -0.02 6.12 16.30
CA GLU A 59 -1.25 6.59 15.66
C GLU A 59 -2.45 6.55 16.63
N GLY A 60 -2.60 5.46 17.39
CA GLY A 60 -3.69 5.29 18.36
C GLY A 60 -3.71 6.38 19.43
N ARG A 61 -2.55 6.93 19.82
CA ARG A 61 -2.45 8.04 20.79
C ARG A 61 -2.96 9.37 20.25
N ILE A 62 -2.83 9.60 18.94
CA ILE A 62 -3.26 10.85 18.30
C ILE A 62 -4.67 10.76 17.72
N ARG A 63 -5.20 9.55 17.51
CA ARG A 63 -6.58 9.33 17.05
C ARG A 63 -7.55 9.18 18.22
N GLN A 64 -8.74 9.76 18.08
CA GLN A 64 -9.83 9.53 19.03
C GLN A 64 -10.75 8.43 18.48
N PRO A 65 -10.97 7.32 19.21
CA PRO A 65 -11.89 6.29 18.75
C PRO A 65 -13.32 6.83 18.81
N PRO A 66 -14.09 6.80 17.69
CA PRO A 66 -15.48 7.23 17.68
C PRO A 66 -16.36 6.32 18.53
N THR A 67 -17.40 6.88 19.16
CA THR A 67 -18.40 6.12 19.91
C THR A 67 -19.27 5.22 19.02
N HIS A 68 -19.49 5.64 17.77
CA HIS A 68 -20.23 4.89 16.74
C HIS A 68 -19.29 4.59 15.56
N PRO A 69 -18.44 3.56 15.63
CA PRO A 69 -17.39 3.31 14.64
C PRO A 69 -17.92 2.99 13.24
N GLN A 70 -19.05 2.27 13.13
CA GLN A 70 -19.71 2.02 11.84
C GLN A 70 -20.15 3.34 11.18
N LYS A 71 -20.99 4.13 11.83
CA LYS A 71 -21.40 5.47 11.34
C LYS A 71 -20.23 6.40 11.04
N ALA A 72 -19.18 6.38 11.87
CA ALA A 72 -17.99 7.20 11.64
C ALA A 72 -17.26 6.78 10.35
N ALA A 73 -17.07 5.48 10.13
CA ALA A 73 -16.45 4.96 8.92
C ALA A 73 -17.33 5.18 7.66
N ARG A 74 -18.66 5.07 7.77
CA ARG A 74 -19.59 5.44 6.68
C ARG A 74 -19.39 6.90 6.26
N ARG A 75 -19.34 7.82 7.24
CA ARG A 75 -19.09 9.25 6.99
C ARG A 75 -17.70 9.51 6.39
N LEU A 76 -16.69 8.82 6.89
CA LEU A 76 -15.30 8.96 6.45
C LEU A 76 -15.15 8.66 4.95
N PHE A 77 -15.89 7.69 4.43
CA PHE A 77 -15.85 7.27 3.03
C PHE A 77 -17.02 7.77 2.19
N GLU A 78 -17.83 8.69 2.73
CA GLU A 78 -19.03 9.22 2.05
C GLU A 78 -19.96 8.11 1.56
N ILE A 79 -20.03 7.01 2.31
CA ILE A 79 -20.95 5.91 2.05
C ILE A 79 -22.31 6.35 2.55
N ASP A 80 -23.21 6.69 1.62
CA ASP A 80 -24.62 6.81 1.93
C ASP A 80 -25.06 5.53 2.65
N ALA A 81 -25.75 5.68 3.78
CA ALA A 81 -26.41 4.56 4.41
C ALA A 81 -27.38 3.99 3.37
N ARG A 82 -26.98 2.94 2.66
CA ARG A 82 -27.85 2.14 1.79
C ARG A 82 -28.76 1.31 2.69
N GLU A 83 -29.49 2.00 3.55
CA GLU A 83 -30.57 1.49 4.37
C GLU A 83 -31.86 1.91 3.67
N GLY A 84 -32.06 1.32 2.49
CA GLY A 84 -33.38 1.17 1.92
C GLY A 84 -33.65 -0.32 1.85
N SER A 85 -34.43 -0.84 2.78
CA SER A 85 -35.25 -2.01 2.45
C SER A 85 -36.21 -1.54 1.35
N PHE A 86 -36.44 -2.36 0.34
CA PHE A 86 -37.34 -1.99 -0.75
C PHE A 86 -38.52 -2.95 -0.72
N GLN A 87 -39.73 -2.40 -0.66
CA GLN A 87 -40.94 -3.19 -0.86
C GLN A 87 -41.22 -3.28 -2.36
N PHE A 88 -41.29 -4.50 -2.88
CA PHE A 88 -41.76 -4.75 -4.24
C PHE A 88 -43.21 -5.22 -4.21
N ASP A 89 -44.11 -4.42 -4.77
CA ASP A 89 -45.51 -4.81 -4.98
C ASP A 89 -45.66 -5.47 -6.36
N ALA A 90 -45.88 -6.77 -6.38
CA ALA A 90 -45.99 -7.57 -7.60
C ALA A 90 -47.25 -7.24 -8.43
N ARG A 91 -48.31 -6.67 -7.84
CA ARG A 91 -49.54 -6.29 -8.55
C ARG A 91 -49.41 -4.95 -9.25
N THR A 92 -48.78 -3.98 -8.58
CA THR A 92 -48.61 -2.63 -9.13
C THR A 92 -47.26 -2.40 -9.81
N ARG A 93 -46.34 -3.37 -9.71
CA ARG A 93 -44.95 -3.30 -10.18
C ARG A 93 -44.21 -2.07 -9.64
N ARG A 94 -44.56 -1.63 -8.44
CA ARG A 94 -43.92 -0.49 -7.78
C ARG A 94 -42.88 -0.97 -6.77
N ILE A 95 -41.77 -0.25 -6.73
CA ILE A 95 -40.74 -0.37 -5.71
C ILE A 95 -40.90 0.83 -4.77
N THR A 96 -41.14 0.57 -3.50
CA THR A 96 -41.24 1.61 -2.46
C THR A 96 -40.03 1.50 -1.53
N PRO A 97 -39.26 2.59 -1.33
CA PRO A 97 -38.25 2.63 -0.28
C PRO A 97 -38.95 2.51 1.09
N LEU A 98 -38.54 1.54 1.89
CA LEU A 98 -38.99 1.36 3.27
C LEU A 98 -38.13 2.23 4.19
N GLY A 99 -38.76 2.80 5.22
CA GLY A 99 -38.07 3.68 6.16
C GLY A 99 -37.04 2.94 7.02
N PRO A 100 -36.13 3.66 7.72
CA PRO A 100 -35.20 3.04 8.66
C PRO A 100 -35.97 2.23 9.72
N GLY A 101 -35.78 0.90 9.74
CA GLY A 101 -36.46 -0.03 10.66
C GLY A 101 -37.67 -0.77 10.09
N GLU A 102 -38.14 -0.46 8.88
CA GLU A 102 -39.16 -1.24 8.18
C GLU A 102 -38.51 -2.36 7.36
N HIS A 103 -38.35 -3.55 7.93
CA HIS A 103 -37.91 -4.74 7.20
C HIS A 103 -39.13 -5.60 6.79
N LEU A 104 -39.06 -6.25 5.62
CA LEU A 104 -40.00 -7.32 5.27
C LEU A 104 -39.80 -8.47 6.25
N LEU A 105 -40.64 -8.51 7.29
CA LEU A 105 -40.56 -9.48 8.37
C LEU A 105 -40.86 -10.89 7.84
N GLN A 106 -39.82 -11.71 7.71
CA GLN A 106 -39.95 -13.16 7.92
C GLN A 106 -39.51 -13.43 9.37
N GLU A 107 -40.40 -13.97 10.20
CA GLU A 107 -40.09 -14.28 11.61
C GLU A 107 -38.83 -15.16 11.76
N GLU A 108 -38.59 -16.05 10.79
CA GLU A 108 -37.39 -16.90 10.71
C GLU A 108 -36.08 -16.09 10.59
N THR A 109 -36.09 -14.95 9.89
CA THR A 109 -34.88 -14.13 9.76
C THR A 109 -34.55 -13.42 11.06
N PHE A 110 -35.57 -13.03 11.83
CA PHE A 110 -35.39 -12.35 13.11
C PHE A 110 -34.80 -13.28 14.17
N GLU A 111 -35.25 -14.54 14.26
CA GLU A 111 -34.67 -15.48 15.23
C GLU A 111 -33.23 -15.87 14.87
N ALA A 112 -32.92 -16.05 13.58
CA ALA A 112 -31.55 -16.30 13.12
C ALA A 112 -30.60 -15.13 13.50
N ASP A 113 -31.04 -13.88 13.31
CA ASP A 113 -30.26 -12.69 13.68
C ASP A 113 -30.05 -12.59 15.19
N ARG A 114 -31.04 -12.98 16.00
CA ARG A 114 -30.90 -13.02 17.47
C ARG A 114 -29.92 -14.11 17.90
N GLU A 115 -30.01 -15.31 17.35
CA GLU A 115 -29.07 -16.38 17.72
C GLU A 115 -27.65 -16.06 17.28
N LEU A 116 -27.48 -15.50 16.08
CA LEU A 116 -26.19 -14.98 15.64
C LEU A 116 -25.64 -13.93 16.60
N THR A 117 -26.50 -13.01 17.07
CA THR A 117 -26.11 -11.97 18.03
C THR A 117 -25.66 -12.57 19.36
N ARG A 118 -26.38 -13.58 19.89
CA ARG A 118 -25.96 -14.30 21.11
C ARG A 118 -24.62 -15.01 20.89
N ALA A 119 -24.44 -15.66 19.74
CA ALA A 119 -23.19 -16.34 19.41
C ALA A 119 -22.00 -15.39 19.28
N TYR A 120 -22.21 -14.20 18.71
CA TYR A 120 -21.22 -13.13 18.66
C TYR A 120 -20.79 -12.67 20.05
N LEU A 121 -21.73 -12.41 20.97
CA LEU A 121 -21.39 -12.00 22.34
C LEU A 121 -20.60 -13.09 23.09
N ARG A 122 -20.99 -14.37 22.92
CA ARG A 122 -20.22 -15.52 23.45
C ARG A 122 -18.83 -15.64 22.83
N TRP A 123 -18.65 -15.22 21.58
CA TRP A 123 -17.33 -15.18 20.93
C TRP A 123 -16.46 -14.08 21.52
N CYS A 124 -17.00 -12.87 21.74
CA CYS A 124 -16.28 -11.80 22.43
C CYS A 124 -15.77 -12.27 23.81
N GLU A 125 -16.63 -12.88 24.63
CA GLU A 125 -16.26 -13.40 25.96
C GLU A 125 -15.11 -14.42 25.91
N ARG A 126 -15.18 -15.39 24.99
CA ARG A 126 -14.11 -16.40 24.82
C ARG A 126 -12.78 -15.82 24.36
N THR A 127 -12.79 -14.70 23.65
CA THR A 127 -11.58 -13.96 23.25
C THR A 127 -11.05 -13.01 24.33
N GLY A 128 -11.55 -13.13 25.57
CA GLY A 128 -11.12 -12.29 26.70
C GLY A 128 -11.71 -10.89 26.70
N ARG A 129 -12.74 -10.63 25.87
CA ARG A 129 -13.37 -9.32 25.69
C ARG A 129 -14.74 -9.31 26.35
N ARG A 130 -15.29 -8.15 26.68
CA ARG A 130 -16.60 -8.03 27.33
C ARG A 130 -17.63 -7.40 26.41
N GLY A 131 -18.86 -7.92 26.45
CA GLY A 131 -20.01 -7.35 25.75
C GLY A 131 -19.81 -7.25 24.24
N ASP A 132 -20.29 -6.14 23.66
CA ASP A 132 -20.20 -5.83 22.22
C ASP A 132 -18.79 -5.38 21.83
N CYS A 133 -17.84 -6.32 21.81
CA CYS A 133 -16.41 -6.04 21.68
C CYS A 133 -15.97 -5.45 20.33
N LEU A 134 -16.78 -5.62 19.27
CA LEU A 134 -16.58 -5.02 17.95
C LEU A 134 -17.55 -3.87 17.64
N ARG A 135 -18.37 -3.46 18.63
CA ARG A 135 -19.37 -2.38 18.50
C ARG A 135 -20.40 -2.62 17.37
N LEU A 136 -20.80 -3.88 17.15
CA LEU A 136 -21.76 -4.28 16.10
C LEU A 136 -23.22 -3.95 16.47
N LEU A 137 -23.51 -3.75 17.75
CA LEU A 137 -24.85 -3.55 18.31
C LEU A 137 -25.08 -2.10 18.72
N THR A 138 -24.20 -1.19 18.28
CA THR A 138 -24.28 0.22 18.64
C THR A 138 -25.41 0.94 17.88
N GLU A 139 -25.76 0.47 16.69
CA GLU A 139 -26.80 1.05 15.83
C GLU A 139 -28.10 0.22 15.80
N GLY A 140 -28.14 -0.93 16.50
CA GLY A 140 -29.29 -1.84 16.51
C GLY A 140 -29.17 -2.97 17.52
N GLN A 141 -30.25 -3.72 17.72
CA GLN A 141 -30.30 -4.80 18.73
C GLN A 141 -29.75 -6.14 18.25
N THR A 142 -29.46 -6.27 16.95
CA THR A 142 -28.96 -7.49 16.32
C THR A 142 -27.80 -7.19 15.38
N VAL A 143 -26.99 -8.20 15.08
CA VAL A 143 -25.93 -8.12 14.07
C VAL A 143 -26.56 -7.94 12.69
N ASN A 144 -26.57 -6.68 12.22
CA ASN A 144 -27.08 -6.31 10.90
C ASN A 144 -26.14 -6.81 9.76
N ARG A 145 -26.55 -6.59 8.51
CA ARG A 145 -25.80 -7.02 7.31
C ARG A 145 -24.33 -6.59 7.32
N GLU A 146 -24.05 -5.31 7.58
CA GLU A 146 -22.67 -4.81 7.64
C GLU A 146 -21.91 -5.35 8.85
N GLY A 147 -22.61 -5.56 9.97
CA GLY A 147 -22.07 -6.21 11.17
C GLY A 147 -21.60 -7.64 10.89
N ARG A 148 -22.26 -8.36 9.98
CA ARG A 148 -21.79 -9.69 9.53
C ARG A 148 -20.45 -9.60 8.80
N TYR A 149 -20.25 -8.57 7.97
CA TYR A 149 -18.97 -8.34 7.29
C TYR A 149 -17.87 -7.98 8.27
N ALA A 150 -18.16 -7.07 9.20
CA ALA A 150 -17.20 -6.66 10.24
C ALA A 150 -16.82 -7.85 11.13
N LEU A 151 -17.77 -8.71 11.49
CA LEU A 151 -17.50 -9.93 12.24
C LEU A 151 -16.63 -10.93 11.44
N ALA A 152 -16.96 -11.19 10.18
CA ALA A 152 -16.17 -12.07 9.33
C ALA A 152 -14.75 -11.49 9.08
N MET A 153 -14.62 -10.17 8.93
CA MET A 153 -13.35 -9.47 8.81
C MET A 153 -12.51 -9.57 10.09
N ALA A 154 -13.13 -9.42 11.26
CA ALA A 154 -12.44 -9.62 12.53
C ALA A 154 -11.88 -11.04 12.65
N ILE A 155 -12.65 -12.05 12.21
CA ILE A 155 -12.20 -13.44 12.18
C ILE A 155 -11.05 -13.61 11.17
N ALA A 156 -11.11 -12.93 10.02
CA ALA A 156 -10.07 -12.98 8.99
C ALA A 156 -8.73 -12.39 9.47
N GLN A 157 -8.75 -11.32 10.27
CA GLN A 157 -7.55 -10.67 10.79
C GLN A 157 -6.87 -11.46 11.92
N GLY A 158 -7.58 -12.39 12.57
CA GLY A 158 -7.00 -13.37 13.50
C GLY A 158 -6.05 -12.74 14.53
N SER A 159 -4.79 -13.20 14.56
CA SER A 159 -3.75 -12.73 15.48
C SER A 159 -3.41 -11.25 15.32
N VAL A 160 -3.64 -10.64 14.15
CA VAL A 160 -3.38 -9.20 13.96
C VAL A 160 -4.27 -8.37 14.89
N ASN A 161 -5.46 -8.86 15.25
CA ASN A 161 -6.30 -8.19 16.23
C ASN A 161 -5.70 -8.21 17.64
N GLU A 162 -4.99 -9.28 18.01
CA GLU A 162 -4.30 -9.38 19.29
C GLU A 162 -3.11 -8.42 19.31
N GLU A 163 -2.36 -8.36 18.22
CA GLU A 163 -1.26 -7.40 18.04
C GLU A 163 -1.75 -5.94 18.11
N MET A 164 -2.92 -5.64 17.52
CA MET A 164 -3.55 -4.32 17.62
C MET A 164 -3.93 -3.99 19.07
N LEU A 165 -4.57 -4.92 19.78
CA LEU A 165 -4.93 -4.70 21.19
C LEU A 165 -3.72 -4.48 22.08
N GLU A 166 -2.65 -5.23 21.85
CA GLU A 166 -1.38 -5.03 22.55
C GLU A 166 -0.78 -3.65 22.26
N ALA A 167 -0.81 -3.20 21.01
CA ALA A 167 -0.36 -1.87 20.62
C ALA A 167 -1.17 -0.73 21.28
N PHE A 168 -2.47 -0.98 21.52
CA PHE A 168 -3.41 -0.01 22.10
C PHE A 168 -3.57 -0.14 23.63
N LYS A 169 -2.83 -1.03 24.31
CA LYS A 169 -3.05 -1.34 25.73
C LYS A 169 -3.00 -0.16 26.69
N ASP A 170 -2.25 0.89 26.34
CA ASP A 170 -2.10 2.12 27.15
C ASP A 170 -3.27 3.11 26.95
N MET A 171 -4.24 2.80 26.06
CA MET A 171 -5.39 3.64 25.79
C MET A 171 -6.52 3.42 26.80
N ALA A 172 -7.38 4.44 26.98
CA ALA A 172 -8.54 4.34 27.86
C ALA A 172 -9.53 3.23 27.46
N ASP A 173 -9.73 3.02 26.16
CA ASP A 173 -10.53 1.91 25.62
C ASP A 173 -9.83 1.32 24.37
N PRO A 174 -8.96 0.30 24.54
CA PRO A 174 -8.27 -0.36 23.43
C PRO A 174 -9.24 -1.08 22.46
N GLN A 175 -10.37 -1.58 22.98
CA GLN A 175 -11.37 -2.27 22.17
C GLN A 175 -12.11 -1.29 21.26
N ALA A 176 -12.39 -0.08 21.72
CA ALA A 176 -12.99 0.96 20.88
C ALA A 176 -12.08 1.35 19.70
N MET A 177 -10.76 1.45 19.92
CA MET A 177 -9.82 1.75 18.84
C MET A 177 -9.70 0.59 17.84
N LEU A 178 -9.65 -0.66 18.33
CA LEU A 178 -9.71 -1.83 17.45
C LEU A 178 -10.98 -1.86 16.62
N ALA A 179 -12.15 -1.64 17.25
CA ALA A 179 -13.43 -1.63 16.54
C ALA A 179 -13.47 -0.50 15.48
N ALA A 180 -12.94 0.68 15.79
CA ALA A 180 -12.85 1.78 14.85
C ALA A 180 -11.99 1.45 13.61
N ALA A 181 -10.81 0.84 13.82
CA ALA A 181 -9.94 0.41 12.74
C ALA A 181 -10.58 -0.72 11.90
N LEU A 182 -11.20 -1.70 12.55
CA LEU A 182 -11.91 -2.79 11.90
C LEU A 182 -13.07 -2.28 11.02
N TRP A 183 -13.91 -1.40 11.55
CA TRP A 183 -15.03 -0.81 10.80
C TRP A 183 -14.55 0.06 9.64
N THR A 184 -13.50 0.85 9.85
CA THR A 184 -12.86 1.66 8.80
C THR A 184 -12.35 0.76 7.67
N GLY A 185 -11.60 -0.29 7.99
CA GLY A 185 -11.12 -1.25 7.00
C GLY A 185 -12.26 -1.99 6.29
N THR A 186 -13.23 -2.50 7.04
CA THR A 186 -14.36 -3.25 6.48
C THR A 186 -15.14 -2.39 5.48
N LEU A 187 -15.51 -1.16 5.85
CA LEU A 187 -16.29 -0.29 4.97
C LEU A 187 -15.48 0.25 3.79
N TYR A 188 -14.17 0.44 3.94
CA TYR A 188 -13.29 0.70 2.81
C TYR A 188 -13.37 -0.44 1.77
N LEU A 189 -13.31 -1.71 2.19
CA LEU A 189 -13.40 -2.84 1.24
C LEU A 189 -14.81 -3.03 0.67
N VAL A 190 -15.86 -2.60 1.38
CA VAL A 190 -17.23 -2.59 0.85
C VAL A 190 -17.34 -1.68 -0.39
N LEU A 191 -16.60 -0.55 -0.44
CA LEU A 191 -16.54 0.31 -1.63
C LEU A 191 -16.09 -0.45 -2.88
N TRP A 192 -15.23 -1.45 -2.71
CA TRP A 192 -14.68 -2.26 -3.79
C TRP A 192 -15.60 -3.44 -4.18
N SER A 193 -16.67 -3.67 -3.43
CA SER A 193 -17.59 -4.80 -3.66
C SER A 193 -18.69 -4.51 -4.70
N VAL A 194 -18.82 -3.26 -5.15
CA VAL A 194 -19.75 -2.90 -6.24
C VAL A 194 -19.13 -3.15 -7.62
N PRO A 195 -19.94 -3.37 -8.67
CA PRO A 195 -19.46 -3.40 -10.06
C PRO A 195 -18.82 -2.06 -10.44
N GLU A 196 -17.70 -2.11 -11.17
CA GLU A 196 -16.93 -0.93 -11.64
C GLU A 196 -16.66 0.11 -10.52
N PRO A 197 -15.99 -0.31 -9.44
CA PRO A 197 -15.82 0.53 -8.27
C PRO A 197 -14.92 1.73 -8.58
N VAL A 198 -15.30 2.88 -8.02
CA VAL A 198 -14.54 4.13 -8.07
C VAL A 198 -14.32 4.61 -6.65
N SER A 199 -13.05 4.74 -6.27
CA SER A 199 -12.64 5.40 -5.03
C SER A 199 -12.27 6.84 -5.30
N LYS A 200 -12.62 7.73 -4.37
CA LYS A 200 -12.29 9.17 -4.40
C LYS A 200 -11.80 9.63 -3.03
N GLY A 201 -11.21 10.82 -2.97
CA GLY A 201 -10.79 11.44 -1.71
C GLY A 201 -9.88 10.51 -0.89
N LEU A 202 -10.21 10.31 0.38
CA LEU A 202 -9.41 9.47 1.28
C LEU A 202 -9.34 8.01 0.81
N ALA A 203 -10.45 7.45 0.29
CA ALA A 203 -10.45 6.07 -0.22
C ALA A 203 -9.46 5.91 -1.38
N ALA A 204 -9.35 6.91 -2.27
CA ALA A 204 -8.42 6.86 -3.39
C ALA A 204 -6.96 6.88 -2.93
N VAL A 205 -6.62 7.75 -1.97
CA VAL A 205 -5.27 7.80 -1.38
C VAL A 205 -4.95 6.50 -0.67
N MET A 206 -5.86 5.99 0.17
CA MET A 206 -5.70 4.71 0.88
C MET A 206 -5.51 3.54 -0.10
N THR A 207 -6.22 3.56 -1.24
CA THR A 207 -6.08 2.57 -2.31
C THR A 207 -4.70 2.60 -2.93
N ALA A 208 -4.23 3.78 -3.33
CA ALA A 208 -2.92 3.95 -3.91
C ALA A 208 -1.82 3.50 -2.93
N THR A 209 -1.96 3.85 -1.64
CA THR A 209 -1.03 3.39 -0.59
C THR A 209 -1.07 1.87 -0.41
N LEU A 210 -2.24 1.23 -0.44
CA LEU A 210 -2.33 -0.23 -0.37
C LEU A 210 -1.66 -0.90 -1.56
N ILE A 211 -1.83 -0.39 -2.78
CA ILE A 211 -1.13 -0.91 -3.96
C ILE A 211 0.39 -0.77 -3.80
N VAL A 212 0.86 0.35 -3.25
CA VAL A 212 2.29 0.60 -2.99
C VAL A 212 2.85 -0.36 -1.94
N TYR A 213 2.11 -0.63 -0.86
CA TYR A 213 2.56 -1.52 0.22
C TYR A 213 2.42 -3.01 -0.09
N LEU A 214 1.42 -3.39 -0.87
CA LEU A 214 1.06 -4.81 -1.06
C LEU A 214 1.43 -5.35 -2.44
N GLY A 215 1.61 -4.46 -3.42
CA GLY A 215 1.58 -4.80 -4.83
C GLY A 215 0.16 -4.92 -5.38
N VAL A 216 0.04 -4.74 -6.69
CA VAL A 216 -1.23 -4.74 -7.43
C VAL A 216 -1.92 -6.10 -7.34
N ASP A 217 -1.14 -7.18 -7.39
CA ASP A 217 -1.68 -8.53 -7.38
C ASP A 217 -2.31 -8.92 -6.04
N THR A 218 -1.62 -8.60 -4.95
CA THR A 218 -2.13 -8.80 -3.59
C THR A 218 -3.36 -7.95 -3.35
N PHE A 219 -3.33 -6.67 -3.75
CA PHE A 219 -4.47 -5.77 -3.65
C PHE A 219 -5.71 -6.32 -4.37
N TRP A 220 -5.53 -6.86 -5.58
CA TRP A 220 -6.62 -7.50 -6.31
C TRP A 220 -7.14 -8.77 -5.63
N GLY A 221 -6.23 -9.59 -5.09
CA GLY A 221 -6.57 -10.76 -4.28
C GLY A 221 -7.42 -10.39 -3.07
N LEU A 222 -7.08 -9.30 -2.38
CA LEU A 222 -7.88 -8.79 -1.25
C LEU A 222 -9.28 -8.38 -1.69
N ILE A 223 -9.41 -7.60 -2.76
CA ILE A 223 -10.73 -7.15 -3.24
C ILE A 223 -11.61 -8.32 -3.66
N THR A 224 -11.07 -9.23 -4.47
CA THR A 224 -11.82 -10.39 -4.99
C THR A 224 -12.18 -11.38 -3.87
N GLY A 225 -11.26 -11.59 -2.92
CA GLY A 225 -11.52 -12.37 -1.71
C GLY A 225 -12.61 -11.73 -0.84
N PHE A 226 -12.59 -10.40 -0.68
CA PHE A 226 -13.58 -9.69 0.12
C PHE A 226 -14.97 -9.71 -0.51
N ARG A 227 -15.08 -9.59 -1.84
CA ARG A 227 -16.34 -9.78 -2.57
C ARG A 227 -16.96 -11.15 -2.28
N SER A 228 -16.13 -12.19 -2.28
CA SER A 228 -16.58 -13.55 -1.92
C SER A 228 -17.02 -13.63 -0.46
N LEU A 229 -16.29 -12.99 0.47
CA LEU A 229 -16.69 -12.90 1.87
C LEU A 229 -18.04 -12.19 2.04
N VAL A 230 -18.28 -11.09 1.32
CA VAL A 230 -19.55 -10.35 1.34
C VAL A 230 -20.71 -11.23 0.89
N ASP A 231 -20.55 -11.92 -0.24
CA ASP A 231 -21.58 -12.82 -0.79
C ASP A 231 -21.91 -13.98 0.17
N GLU A 232 -20.89 -14.56 0.80
CA GLU A 232 -21.06 -15.63 1.79
C GLU A 232 -21.69 -15.12 3.09
N ALA A 233 -21.25 -13.97 3.59
CA ALA A 233 -21.74 -13.37 4.82
C ALA A 233 -23.18 -12.87 4.72
N ASP A 234 -23.60 -12.43 3.53
CA ASP A 234 -25.00 -12.09 3.24
C ASP A 234 -25.95 -13.27 3.39
N ARG A 235 -25.49 -14.45 2.96
CA ARG A 235 -26.30 -15.68 2.98
C ARG A 235 -26.20 -16.41 4.32
N ALA A 236 -25.17 -16.12 5.12
CA ALA A 236 -24.96 -16.75 6.40
C ALA A 236 -26.12 -16.50 7.37
N ARG A 237 -26.59 -17.58 8.00
CA ARG A 237 -27.62 -17.59 9.06
C ARG A 237 -27.04 -17.95 10.42
N THR A 238 -25.81 -18.47 10.45
CA THR A 238 -25.16 -18.95 11.67
C THR A 238 -23.79 -18.31 11.87
N PHE A 239 -23.33 -18.30 13.12
CA PHE A 239 -21.97 -17.85 13.45
C PHE A 239 -20.89 -18.71 12.78
N ASP A 240 -21.11 -20.02 12.67
CA ASP A 240 -20.12 -20.93 12.09
C ASP A 240 -19.94 -20.69 10.58
N GLU A 241 -21.00 -20.35 9.85
CA GLU A 241 -20.90 -19.93 8.45
C GLU A 241 -20.07 -18.65 8.30
N LEU A 242 -20.33 -17.63 9.13
CA LEU A 242 -19.53 -16.39 9.14
C LEU A 242 -18.07 -16.64 9.52
N ARG A 243 -17.83 -17.51 10.50
CA ARG A 243 -16.48 -17.91 10.89
C ARG A 243 -15.75 -18.59 9.73
N ASN A 244 -16.41 -19.50 9.03
CA ASN A 244 -15.83 -20.20 7.89
C ASN A 244 -15.50 -19.24 6.74
N ALA A 245 -16.39 -18.28 6.46
CA ALA A 245 -16.14 -17.23 5.47
C ALA A 245 -14.95 -16.35 5.86
N GLY A 246 -14.92 -15.87 7.11
CA GLY A 246 -13.80 -15.10 7.65
C GLY A 246 -12.47 -15.86 7.61
N GLN A 247 -12.45 -17.14 7.98
CA GLN A 247 -11.24 -17.98 7.92
C GLN A 247 -10.75 -18.20 6.49
N ARG A 248 -11.64 -18.38 5.50
CA ARG A 248 -11.26 -18.45 4.08
C ARG A 248 -10.63 -17.14 3.62
N TYR A 249 -11.24 -16.02 3.95
CA TYR A 249 -10.70 -14.71 3.59
C TYR A 249 -9.37 -14.40 4.28
N GLY A 250 -9.21 -14.79 5.56
CA GLY A 250 -7.94 -14.65 6.28
C GLY A 250 -6.77 -15.38 5.60
N LYS A 251 -7.02 -16.53 4.96
CA LYS A 251 -6.02 -17.23 4.14
C LYS A 251 -5.64 -16.47 2.88
N VAL A 252 -6.59 -15.76 2.26
CA VAL A 252 -6.34 -14.89 1.09
C VAL A 252 -5.56 -13.65 1.51
N MET A 253 -5.93 -13.03 2.63
CA MET A 253 -5.30 -11.83 3.14
C MET A 253 -3.86 -12.08 3.58
N GLY A 254 -3.62 -13.13 4.37
CA GLY A 254 -2.31 -13.39 4.97
C GLY A 254 -1.90 -12.35 6.02
N ARG A 255 -0.92 -12.68 6.85
CA ARG A 255 -0.56 -11.87 8.03
C ARG A 255 0.04 -10.50 7.65
N ASN A 256 0.94 -10.45 6.65
CA ASN A 256 1.60 -9.20 6.25
C ASN A 256 0.62 -8.20 5.63
N ALA A 257 -0.26 -8.65 4.73
CA ALA A 257 -1.27 -7.76 4.17
C ALA A 257 -2.30 -7.33 5.24
N ALA A 258 -2.67 -8.22 6.17
CA ALA A 258 -3.54 -7.87 7.29
C ALA A 258 -2.93 -6.78 8.19
N ARG A 259 -1.62 -6.82 8.48
CA ARG A 259 -0.90 -5.77 9.22
C ARG A 259 -0.90 -4.44 8.48
N ALA A 260 -0.50 -4.44 7.22
CA ALA A 260 -0.47 -3.21 6.42
C ALA A 260 -1.88 -2.61 6.31
N PHE A 261 -2.89 -3.46 6.08
CA PHE A 261 -4.29 -3.05 6.02
C PHE A 261 -4.78 -2.47 7.35
N ALA A 262 -4.52 -3.13 8.48
CA ALA A 262 -4.87 -2.65 9.81
C ALA A 262 -4.20 -1.31 10.13
N MET A 263 -2.91 -1.16 9.82
CA MET A 263 -2.16 0.07 10.00
C MET A 263 -2.79 1.23 9.22
N LEU A 264 -3.05 1.05 7.94
CA LEU A 264 -3.65 2.09 7.10
C LEU A 264 -5.10 2.39 7.53
N ALA A 265 -5.87 1.38 7.95
CA ALA A 265 -7.20 1.60 8.50
C ALA A 265 -7.16 2.43 9.79
N THR A 266 -6.18 2.22 10.67
CA THR A 266 -6.00 3.05 11.88
C THR A 266 -5.60 4.50 11.53
N VAL A 267 -4.69 4.70 10.58
CA VAL A 267 -4.28 6.04 10.12
C VAL A 267 -5.46 6.82 9.52
N ALA A 268 -6.38 6.13 8.85
CA ALA A 268 -7.57 6.72 8.24
C ALA A 268 -8.58 7.27 9.26
N ILE A 269 -8.59 6.77 10.50
CA ILE A 269 -9.58 7.17 11.53
C ILE A 269 -9.51 8.68 11.78
N GLY A 270 -10.60 9.38 11.46
CA GLY A 270 -10.71 10.83 11.67
C GLY A 270 -9.72 11.67 10.86
N ASN A 271 -9.12 11.10 9.81
CA ASN A 271 -8.13 11.76 8.99
C ASN A 271 -8.73 12.26 7.67
N THR A 272 -8.06 13.22 7.02
CA THR A 272 -8.40 13.66 5.67
C THR A 272 -7.50 12.98 4.65
N ALA A 273 -7.82 13.06 3.36
CA ALA A 273 -6.94 12.54 2.30
C ALA A 273 -5.51 13.12 2.40
N ALA A 274 -5.40 14.43 2.61
CA ALA A 274 -4.11 15.12 2.74
C ALA A 274 -3.37 14.72 4.03
N GLY A 275 -4.07 14.68 5.16
CA GLY A 275 -3.46 14.28 6.44
C GLY A 275 -3.05 12.81 6.45
N PHE A 276 -3.79 11.94 5.77
CA PHE A 276 -3.39 10.54 5.54
C PHE A 276 -2.11 10.48 4.71
N ALA A 277 -2.08 11.17 3.56
CA ALA A 277 -0.92 11.20 2.68
C ALA A 277 0.34 11.73 3.38
N SER A 278 0.21 12.71 4.29
CA SER A 278 1.35 13.21 5.07
C SER A 278 1.89 12.21 6.10
N THR A 279 1.06 11.29 6.58
CA THR A 279 1.46 10.24 7.54
C THR A 279 2.17 9.08 6.83
N VAL A 280 1.82 8.79 5.57
CA VAL A 280 2.34 7.61 4.85
C VAL A 280 3.88 7.48 4.86
N PRO A 281 4.68 8.54 4.68
CA PRO A 281 6.14 8.45 4.75
C PRO A 281 6.69 8.06 6.12
N THR A 282 5.96 8.32 7.22
CA THR A 282 6.41 8.02 8.59
C THR A 282 6.08 6.60 9.03
N LEU A 283 5.32 5.85 8.22
CA LEU A 283 4.94 4.48 8.54
C LEU A 283 6.10 3.49 8.30
N PRO A 284 6.18 2.41 9.10
CA PRO A 284 7.17 1.36 8.88
C PRO A 284 7.00 0.74 7.49
N GLY A 285 8.12 0.40 6.85
CA GLY A 285 8.11 -0.16 5.50
C GLY A 285 7.92 0.86 4.36
N SER A 286 7.69 2.16 4.64
CA SER A 286 7.46 3.19 3.62
C SER A 286 8.61 3.31 2.60
N ALA A 287 9.86 3.18 3.05
CA ALA A 287 11.03 3.21 2.19
C ALA A 287 11.04 2.04 1.19
N HIS A 288 10.78 0.81 1.67
CA HIS A 288 10.68 -0.38 0.84
C HIS A 288 9.49 -0.28 -0.13
N ALA A 289 8.33 0.17 0.36
CA ALA A 289 7.14 0.40 -0.45
C ALA A 289 7.43 1.39 -1.59
N SER A 290 8.13 2.49 -1.31
CA SER A 290 8.51 3.49 -2.30
C SER A 290 9.46 2.95 -3.37
N MET A 291 10.40 2.07 -2.99
CA MET A 291 11.32 1.43 -3.93
C MET A 291 10.60 0.48 -4.88
N GLN A 292 9.66 -0.33 -4.36
CA GLN A 292 8.94 -1.32 -5.16
C GLN A 292 7.86 -0.70 -6.06
N ALA A 293 7.09 0.27 -5.54
CA ALA A 293 5.93 0.82 -6.24
C ALA A 293 6.25 1.50 -7.57
N SER A 294 7.37 2.20 -7.64
CA SER A 294 7.84 2.83 -8.88
C SER A 294 8.06 1.79 -9.99
N SER A 295 8.57 0.60 -9.63
CA SER A 295 8.86 -0.46 -10.59
C SER A 295 7.63 -1.28 -11.03
N GLN A 296 6.56 -1.31 -10.23
CA GLN A 296 5.38 -2.17 -10.47
C GLN A 296 4.14 -1.42 -10.93
N ALA A 297 3.93 -0.22 -10.37
CA ALA A 297 2.75 0.60 -10.61
C ALA A 297 3.10 1.96 -11.23
N GLY A 298 4.41 2.24 -11.43
CA GLY A 298 4.88 3.54 -11.88
C GLY A 298 4.67 4.67 -10.87
N LEU A 299 4.14 4.37 -9.69
CA LEU A 299 3.71 5.35 -8.71
C LEU A 299 4.80 5.55 -7.65
N VAL A 300 5.26 6.79 -7.51
CA VAL A 300 6.13 7.18 -6.38
C VAL A 300 5.30 7.41 -5.12
N LEU A 301 5.79 7.00 -3.95
CA LEU A 301 5.04 7.13 -2.70
C LEU A 301 4.68 8.59 -2.38
N SER A 302 5.52 9.55 -2.75
CA SER A 302 5.25 10.98 -2.58
C SER A 302 4.09 11.51 -3.44
N ALA A 303 3.69 10.78 -4.49
CA ALA A 303 2.57 11.14 -5.35
C ALA A 303 1.21 10.64 -4.84
N VAL A 304 1.16 9.81 -3.78
CA VAL A 304 -0.11 9.26 -3.28
C VAL A 304 -1.09 10.36 -2.82
N GLY A 305 -0.58 11.47 -2.30
CA GLY A 305 -1.40 12.63 -1.90
C GLY A 305 -2.04 13.38 -3.06
N GLU A 306 -1.56 13.14 -4.29
CA GLU A 306 -2.04 13.77 -5.52
C GLU A 306 -3.06 12.88 -6.26
N VAL A 307 -3.39 11.72 -5.69
CA VAL A 307 -4.38 10.79 -6.24
C VAL A 307 -5.77 11.36 -6.03
N GLN A 308 -6.50 11.51 -7.13
CA GLN A 308 -7.86 12.06 -7.14
C GLN A 308 -8.92 10.98 -7.15
N ALA A 309 -8.67 9.92 -7.93
CA ALA A 309 -9.56 8.78 -8.01
C ALA A 309 -8.79 7.51 -8.37
N VAL A 310 -9.32 6.36 -7.95
CA VAL A 310 -8.88 5.05 -8.42
C VAL A 310 -10.09 4.27 -8.91
N THR A 311 -10.02 3.74 -10.12
CA THR A 311 -11.08 2.92 -10.71
C THR A 311 -10.53 1.54 -11.06
N VAL A 312 -11.41 0.55 -11.08
CA VAL A 312 -11.03 -0.77 -11.60
C VAL A 312 -12.06 -1.26 -12.60
N SER A 313 -11.57 -1.61 -13.79
CA SER A 313 -12.35 -2.22 -14.86
C SER A 313 -11.61 -3.45 -15.39
N GLY A 314 -12.22 -4.63 -15.25
CA GLY A 314 -11.57 -5.90 -15.57
C GLY A 314 -10.27 -6.08 -14.77
N GLU A 315 -9.16 -6.14 -15.49
CA GLU A 315 -7.80 -6.31 -14.92
C GLU A 315 -6.97 -5.02 -14.92
N LEU A 316 -7.59 -3.89 -15.27
CA LEU A 316 -6.95 -2.58 -15.31
C LEU A 316 -7.34 -1.78 -14.06
N VAL A 317 -6.34 -1.40 -13.28
CA VAL A 317 -6.46 -0.39 -12.22
C VAL A 317 -6.06 0.96 -12.79
N THR A 318 -6.98 1.92 -12.84
CA THR A 318 -6.67 3.28 -13.30
C THR A 318 -6.57 4.20 -12.10
N ILE A 319 -5.44 4.91 -11.96
CA ILE A 319 -5.16 5.89 -10.92
C ILE A 319 -5.13 7.26 -11.58
N ALA A 320 -6.14 8.08 -11.30
CA ALA A 320 -6.20 9.46 -11.74
C ALA A 320 -5.36 10.35 -10.80
N LEU A 321 -4.38 11.05 -11.36
CA LEU A 321 -3.39 11.86 -10.65
C LEU A 321 -3.42 13.31 -11.15
N SER A 322 -2.84 14.22 -10.35
CA SER A 322 -2.53 15.56 -10.85
C SER A 322 -1.45 15.51 -11.95
N PRO A 323 -1.43 16.46 -12.91
CA PRO A 323 -0.41 16.49 -13.96
C PRO A 323 1.03 16.51 -13.42
N GLY A 324 1.26 17.21 -12.30
CA GLY A 324 2.57 17.25 -11.65
C GLY A 324 3.01 15.88 -11.12
N ALA A 325 2.08 15.11 -10.54
CA ALA A 325 2.35 13.77 -10.01
C ALA A 325 2.63 12.73 -11.09
N VAL A 326 1.95 12.80 -12.23
CA VAL A 326 2.26 11.95 -13.40
C VAL A 326 3.63 12.31 -13.96
N ALA A 327 3.96 13.61 -14.08
CA ALA A 327 5.28 14.04 -14.51
C ALA A 327 6.40 13.59 -13.54
N MET A 328 6.17 13.62 -12.22
CA MET A 328 7.13 13.08 -11.23
C MET A 328 7.31 11.56 -11.36
N SER A 329 6.21 10.84 -11.54
CA SER A 329 6.20 9.40 -11.77
C SER A 329 6.95 9.03 -13.05
N ALA A 330 6.68 9.73 -14.16
CA ALA A 330 7.36 9.60 -15.43
C ALA A 330 8.87 9.94 -15.35
N ARG A 331 9.25 10.96 -14.55
CA ARG A 331 10.66 11.31 -14.29
C ARG A 331 11.39 10.28 -13.43
N GLY A 332 10.73 9.70 -12.43
CA GLY A 332 11.28 8.60 -11.64
C GLY A 332 11.54 7.34 -12.47
N LEU A 333 10.73 7.10 -13.50
CA LEU A 333 10.89 6.01 -14.47
C LEU A 333 11.97 6.28 -15.52
N GLY A 334 12.28 7.56 -15.79
CA GLY A 334 13.38 7.96 -16.67
C GLY A 334 14.77 7.49 -16.20
N GLY A 335 14.89 7.02 -14.96
CA GLY A 335 16.07 6.35 -14.42
C GLY A 335 16.07 4.81 -14.51
N VAL A 336 14.99 4.16 -14.97
CA VAL A 336 14.84 2.69 -14.93
C VAL A 336 14.37 2.06 -16.27
N ALA A 337 14.05 2.85 -17.30
CA ALA A 337 13.80 2.33 -18.64
C ALA A 337 14.91 2.76 -19.61
N ALA A 338 15.57 1.77 -20.23
CA ALA A 338 16.42 1.97 -21.38
C ALA A 338 15.62 2.69 -22.48
N ASN A 339 15.84 4.00 -22.62
CA ASN A 339 15.33 4.75 -23.75
C ASN A 339 16.19 4.48 -24.99
N PRO A 340 15.60 4.57 -26.20
CA PRO A 340 16.34 4.40 -27.44
C PRO A 340 17.46 5.45 -27.55
N VAL A 341 18.62 4.94 -27.94
CA VAL A 341 19.77 5.61 -28.57
C VAL A 341 19.46 7.04 -29.09
N ASP A 342 19.77 8.08 -28.29
CA ASP A 342 20.95 8.95 -28.50
C ASP A 342 20.86 10.37 -27.87
N ALA A 343 22.08 10.88 -27.57
CA ALA A 343 22.53 12.29 -27.48
C ALA A 343 22.68 12.99 -26.11
N LYS A 344 22.25 12.43 -24.97
CA LYS A 344 22.61 12.98 -23.63
C LYS A 344 23.01 11.83 -22.71
N GLY A 345 24.26 11.86 -22.23
CA GLY A 345 24.96 10.75 -21.57
C GLY A 345 24.20 10.01 -20.47
N HIS A 346 24.64 8.79 -20.18
CA HIS A 346 24.04 7.90 -19.18
C HIS A 346 24.06 8.51 -17.77
N ASP A 347 23.05 8.13 -16.97
CA ASP A 347 23.01 8.46 -15.54
C ASP A 347 24.12 7.68 -14.82
N HIS A 348 24.93 8.40 -14.06
CA HIS A 348 26.06 7.88 -13.31
C HIS A 348 25.95 8.28 -11.84
N HIS A 349 25.89 7.28 -10.95
CA HIS A 349 25.97 7.49 -9.50
C HIS A 349 27.37 7.94 -9.08
N ILE A 350 27.47 9.10 -8.45
CA ILE A 350 28.73 9.66 -7.93
C ILE A 350 29.29 8.71 -6.87
N ALA A 351 28.49 8.41 -5.83
CA ALA A 351 28.72 7.34 -4.85
C ALA A 351 27.92 6.09 -5.24
N THR A 352 28.58 4.93 -5.39
CA THR A 352 27.94 3.72 -5.92
C THR A 352 26.97 3.05 -4.94
N ASP A 353 25.83 2.60 -5.45
CA ASP A 353 24.77 1.85 -4.75
C ASP A 353 24.82 0.33 -4.98
N LYS A 354 25.74 -0.15 -5.83
CA LYS A 354 25.76 -1.53 -6.36
C LYS A 354 26.88 -2.42 -5.79
N TRP A 355 27.78 -1.87 -4.99
CA TRP A 355 29.01 -2.54 -4.54
C TRP A 355 28.94 -2.84 -3.05
N TRP A 356 27.92 -3.62 -2.67
CA TRP A 356 27.65 -4.02 -1.28
C TRP A 356 28.57 -5.15 -0.80
N ASP A 357 28.73 -6.19 -1.62
CA ASP A 357 29.53 -7.38 -1.27
C ASP A 357 30.81 -7.54 -2.10
N SER A 358 31.04 -6.63 -3.07
CA SER A 358 32.17 -6.72 -3.99
C SER A 358 33.47 -6.24 -3.35
N THR A 359 34.46 -7.13 -3.27
CA THR A 359 35.84 -6.81 -2.84
C THR A 359 36.77 -6.43 -4.00
N HIS A 360 36.28 -6.44 -5.24
CA HIS A 360 37.06 -5.97 -6.39
C HIS A 360 37.33 -4.47 -6.28
N ASN A 361 38.43 -4.00 -6.90
CA ASN A 361 38.85 -2.58 -6.92
C ASN A 361 38.76 -1.89 -5.54
N GLY A 362 39.18 -2.56 -4.46
CA GLY A 362 39.25 -2.00 -3.11
C GLY A 362 37.92 -1.92 -2.33
N GLY A 363 36.82 -2.49 -2.85
CA GLY A 363 35.52 -2.49 -2.17
C GLY A 363 35.45 -3.38 -0.91
N PRO A 364 34.29 -3.45 -0.22
CA PRO A 364 33.00 -2.90 -0.65
C PRO A 364 32.86 -1.40 -0.41
N TRP A 365 32.37 -0.69 -1.42
CA TRP A 365 32.27 0.77 -1.42
C TRP A 365 30.89 1.27 -0.96
N SER A 366 29.81 0.59 -1.34
CA SER A 366 28.45 1.02 -1.01
C SER A 366 28.17 1.14 0.50
N PRO A 367 28.65 0.23 1.38
CA PRO A 367 28.48 0.39 2.83
C PRO A 367 29.17 1.65 3.38
N GLN A 368 30.33 1.99 2.84
CA GLN A 368 31.10 3.17 3.26
C GLN A 368 30.38 4.46 2.85
N PHE A 369 29.87 4.52 1.61
CA PHE A 369 29.05 5.64 1.16
C PHE A 369 27.74 5.74 1.94
N GLN A 370 27.05 4.62 2.18
CA GLN A 370 25.79 4.61 2.93
C GLN A 370 25.97 5.23 4.33
N SER A 371 27.07 4.93 5.03
CA SER A 371 27.35 5.50 6.36
C SER A 371 27.41 7.04 6.37
N ILE A 372 27.84 7.65 5.27
CA ILE A 372 27.89 9.12 5.12
C ILE A 372 26.49 9.66 4.80
N PHE A 373 25.77 9.00 3.92
CA PHE A 373 24.42 9.39 3.49
C PHE A 373 23.39 9.26 4.63
N ASP A 374 23.51 8.25 5.49
CA ASP A 374 22.67 8.06 6.68
C ASP A 374 22.77 9.23 7.66
N ARG A 375 23.97 9.77 7.87
CA ARG A 375 24.20 10.95 8.72
C ARG A 375 23.48 12.19 8.20
N ALA A 376 23.21 12.24 6.90
CA ALA A 376 22.47 13.30 6.22
C ALA A 376 20.97 13.00 6.03
N GLY A 377 20.50 11.80 6.38
CA GLY A 377 19.14 11.33 6.07
C GLY A 377 18.86 11.31 4.57
N MET A 378 19.87 10.95 3.77
CA MET A 378 19.83 10.85 2.30
C MET A 378 20.00 9.39 1.86
N SER A 379 19.56 9.07 0.65
CA SER A 379 19.75 7.75 0.03
C SER A 379 20.86 7.80 -1.02
N LEU A 380 21.54 6.68 -1.29
CA LEU A 380 22.47 6.60 -2.43
C LEU A 380 21.75 6.79 -3.78
N ASN A 381 20.42 6.67 -3.82
CA ASN A 381 19.59 6.99 -4.99
C ASN A 381 19.02 8.42 -4.96
N ASP A 382 19.44 9.26 -4.01
CA ASP A 382 19.06 10.67 -3.99
C ASP A 382 19.51 11.36 -5.30
N PRO A 383 18.66 12.18 -5.95
CA PRO A 383 19.01 12.87 -7.18
C PRO A 383 20.31 13.67 -7.09
N ALA A 384 20.69 14.17 -5.91
CA ALA A 384 21.96 14.86 -5.70
C ALA A 384 23.18 13.96 -5.96
N ASN A 385 23.04 12.63 -5.84
CA ASN A 385 24.09 11.65 -6.08
C ASN A 385 24.15 11.15 -7.54
N ILE A 386 23.33 11.70 -8.44
CA ILE A 386 23.24 11.25 -9.84
C ILE A 386 23.68 12.38 -10.77
N VAL A 387 24.67 12.09 -11.62
CA VAL A 387 25.17 13.02 -12.64
C VAL A 387 25.09 12.38 -14.02
N LYS A 388 24.82 13.18 -15.05
CA LYS A 388 24.84 12.72 -16.45
C LYS A 388 26.23 12.88 -17.02
N VAL A 389 26.82 11.78 -17.48
CA VAL A 389 28.17 11.79 -18.04
C VAL A 389 28.16 11.25 -19.46
N LYS A 390 28.62 12.07 -20.39
CA LYS A 390 28.78 11.65 -21.80
C LYS A 390 29.94 10.65 -21.90
N GLY A 391 29.70 9.52 -22.55
CA GLY A 391 30.74 8.49 -22.71
C GLY A 391 31.11 7.75 -21.43
N HIS A 392 30.22 7.75 -20.42
CA HIS A 392 30.38 6.97 -19.19
C HIS A 392 30.68 5.50 -19.48
N LYS A 393 31.71 4.96 -18.82
CA LYS A 393 32.10 3.57 -18.88
C LYS A 393 32.45 3.10 -17.47
N GLY A 394 31.74 2.08 -16.99
CA GLY A 394 32.08 1.37 -15.76
C GLY A 394 32.60 -0.04 -16.07
N PRO A 395 33.10 -0.78 -15.06
CA PRO A 395 33.26 -0.41 -13.65
C PRO A 395 34.44 0.54 -13.38
N HIS A 396 34.34 1.32 -12.31
CA HIS A 396 35.28 2.40 -12.02
C HIS A 396 36.52 1.93 -11.24
N PRO A 397 37.65 2.64 -11.39
CA PRO A 397 38.85 2.43 -10.58
C PRO A 397 38.61 2.54 -9.07
N GLN A 398 39.48 1.88 -8.30
CA GLN A 398 39.61 2.13 -6.85
C GLN A 398 39.88 3.62 -6.59
N GLU A 399 40.73 4.25 -7.39
CA GLU A 399 41.13 5.65 -7.26
C GLU A 399 39.92 6.61 -7.36
N TYR A 400 38.92 6.28 -8.19
CA TYR A 400 37.68 7.07 -8.26
C TYR A 400 36.88 6.96 -6.97
N HIS A 401 36.71 5.74 -6.46
CA HIS A 401 35.93 5.50 -5.25
C HIS A 401 36.59 6.10 -4.01
N GLU A 402 37.91 6.01 -3.89
CA GLU A 402 38.67 6.62 -2.80
C GLU A 402 38.56 8.14 -2.80
N GLU A 403 38.68 8.78 -3.96
CA GLU A 403 38.58 10.23 -4.09
C GLU A 403 37.18 10.73 -3.70
N VAL A 404 36.13 10.10 -4.23
CA VAL A 404 34.74 10.44 -3.89
C VAL A 404 34.50 10.22 -2.40
N LEU A 405 34.93 9.08 -1.84
CA LEU A 405 34.72 8.76 -0.42
C LEU A 405 35.42 9.77 0.50
N ASN A 406 36.69 10.09 0.21
CA ASN A 406 37.46 11.05 0.99
C ASN A 406 36.82 12.45 0.99
N ARG A 407 36.31 12.91 -0.15
CA ARG A 407 35.65 14.21 -0.27
C ARG A 407 34.33 14.26 0.49
N LEU A 408 33.46 13.27 0.29
CA LEU A 408 32.17 13.20 1.00
C LEU A 408 32.36 13.07 2.51
N PHE A 409 33.33 12.26 2.95
CA PHE A 409 33.67 12.13 4.36
C PHE A 409 34.19 13.46 4.92
N THR A 410 35.11 14.12 4.21
CA THR A 410 35.68 15.41 4.64
C THR A 410 34.62 16.50 4.73
N ALA A 411 33.70 16.59 3.77
CA ALA A 411 32.61 17.56 3.78
C ALA A 411 31.65 17.35 4.96
N THR A 412 31.42 16.10 5.37
CA THR A 412 30.46 15.76 6.42
C THR A 412 31.09 15.51 7.79
N ARG A 413 32.43 15.55 7.95
CA ARG A 413 33.07 15.19 9.24
C ARG A 413 32.76 16.15 10.39
N SER A 414 32.47 17.42 10.11
CA SER A 414 32.28 18.47 11.12
C SER A 414 30.82 18.84 11.41
N CYS A 415 29.86 18.29 10.64
CA CYS A 415 28.44 18.55 10.84
C CYS A 415 27.95 17.95 12.18
N ARG A 416 27.07 18.67 12.88
CA ARG A 416 26.56 18.27 14.21
C ARG A 416 25.07 17.92 14.23
N SER A 417 24.36 18.15 13.13
CA SER A 417 22.95 17.79 12.97
C SER A 417 22.70 17.22 11.58
N MET A 418 21.66 16.41 11.45
CA MET A 418 21.28 15.79 10.17
C MET A 418 21.08 16.82 9.06
N GLN A 419 20.46 17.97 9.36
CA GLN A 419 20.27 19.05 8.38
C GLN A 419 21.59 19.70 7.94
N GLN A 420 22.54 19.89 8.85
CA GLN A 420 23.89 20.37 8.51
C GLN A 420 24.64 19.36 7.66
N CYS A 421 24.55 18.07 7.99
CA CYS A 421 25.18 17.00 7.22
C CYS A 421 24.57 16.92 5.82
N ARG A 422 23.24 17.06 5.69
CA ARG A 422 22.53 17.11 4.41
C ARG A 422 23.02 18.26 3.54
N GLN A 423 23.05 19.47 4.10
CA GLN A 423 23.53 20.64 3.37
C GLN A 423 24.98 20.47 2.89
N ALA A 424 25.88 20.02 3.78
CA ALA A 424 27.28 19.80 3.44
C ALA A 424 27.47 18.70 2.39
N LEU A 425 26.72 17.61 2.50
CA LEU A 425 26.76 16.49 1.56
C LEU A 425 26.24 16.90 0.18
N THR A 426 25.09 17.56 0.11
CA THR A 426 24.53 18.05 -1.16
C THR A 426 25.48 19.02 -1.87
N MET A 427 26.08 19.98 -1.14
CA MET A 427 27.05 20.91 -1.73
C MET A 427 28.28 20.20 -2.30
N GLU A 428 28.77 19.15 -1.64
CA GLU A 428 29.94 18.42 -2.13
C GLU A 428 29.59 17.52 -3.32
N LEU A 429 28.41 16.90 -3.31
CA LEU A 429 27.90 16.14 -4.45
C LEU A 429 27.71 17.03 -5.68
N GLU A 430 27.26 18.27 -5.51
CA GLU A 430 27.17 19.25 -6.61
C GLU A 430 28.56 19.57 -7.22
N ARG A 431 29.59 19.74 -6.38
CA ARG A 431 30.98 19.95 -6.86
C ARG A 431 31.52 18.73 -7.60
N LEU A 432 31.31 17.54 -7.03
CA LEU A 432 31.69 16.28 -7.67
C LEU A 432 30.96 16.11 -8.99
N ALA A 433 29.65 16.39 -9.05
CA ALA A 433 28.87 16.34 -10.28
C ALA A 433 29.45 17.27 -11.35
N GLN A 434 29.83 18.50 -10.98
CA GLN A 434 30.44 19.45 -11.91
C GLN A 434 31.77 18.92 -12.44
N GLU A 435 32.63 18.37 -11.59
CA GLU A 435 33.93 17.84 -12.01
C GLU A 435 33.77 16.59 -12.88
N ILE A 436 32.95 15.64 -12.46
CA ILE A 436 32.67 14.38 -13.16
C ILE A 436 32.03 14.62 -14.54
N SER A 437 31.24 15.68 -14.71
CA SER A 437 30.58 15.99 -15.99
C SER A 437 31.39 16.92 -16.90
N THR A 438 32.50 17.49 -16.43
CA THR A 438 33.34 18.41 -17.22
C THR A 438 34.47 17.66 -17.92
N GLU A 439 34.46 17.66 -19.26
CA GLU A 439 35.51 17.02 -20.07
C GLU A 439 36.91 17.55 -19.69
N GLY A 440 37.85 16.64 -19.44
CA GLY A 440 39.26 16.96 -19.14
C GLY A 440 39.64 17.00 -17.66
N THR A 441 38.68 16.97 -16.72
CA THR A 441 38.98 16.79 -15.29
C THR A 441 39.49 15.37 -15.02
N GLU A 442 40.21 15.18 -13.91
CA GLU A 442 40.68 13.85 -13.50
C GLU A 442 39.51 12.90 -13.23
N LEU A 443 38.46 13.35 -12.53
CA LEU A 443 37.26 12.54 -12.27
C LEU A 443 36.53 12.16 -13.57
N TYR A 444 36.39 13.07 -14.53
CA TYR A 444 35.81 12.76 -15.84
C TYR A 444 36.60 11.66 -16.56
N LYS A 445 37.94 11.73 -16.55
CA LYS A 445 38.80 10.71 -17.16
C LYS A 445 38.61 9.35 -16.49
N LEU A 446 38.49 9.29 -15.16
CA LEU A 446 38.31 8.04 -14.42
C LEU A 446 36.97 7.35 -14.73
N VAL A 447 35.90 8.11 -15.03
CA VAL A 447 34.56 7.56 -15.32
C VAL A 447 34.28 7.34 -16.81
N THR A 448 35.20 7.77 -17.69
CA THR A 448 35.09 7.60 -19.16
C THR A 448 36.23 6.77 -19.76
N ARG A 449 37.25 6.41 -18.97
CA ARG A 449 38.34 5.54 -19.42
C ARG A 449 37.80 4.17 -19.85
N THR A 450 38.31 3.67 -20.97
CA THR A 450 38.27 2.24 -21.27
C THR A 450 39.32 1.55 -20.42
N GLY A 451 38.89 0.69 -19.51
CA GLY A 451 39.77 -0.27 -18.82
C GLY A 451 40.42 -1.23 -19.79
#